data_AF-A0A832PDS8-F1
#
_entry.id   AF-A0A832PDS8-F1
#
_cell.length_a   1.000
_cell.length_b   1.000
_cell.length_c   1.000
_cell.angle_alpha   90.00
_cell.angle_beta   90.00
_cell.angle_gamma   90.00
#
_symmetry.space_group_name_H-M   'P 1'
#
loop_
_entity.id
_entity.type
_entity.pdbx_description
1 polymer ?
#
loop_
_entity_poly.entity_id
_entity_poly.type
_entity_poly.pdbx_seq_one_letter_code
_entity_poly.pdbx_strand_id
1 'polypeptide(L)' 'MIHYRLDAPDRVKCSVCGGVAVEVEEEYAEGDFVVITYKCGDCGHIEKRQYGKPTSIID' A
#
# COMPACT_ATOMS: atom_id res chain seq x y z
N MET A 1 11.01 -3.54 19.61
CA MET A 1 10.86 -2.36 18.74
C MET A 1 9.80 -2.70 17.72
N ILE A 2 8.55 -2.28 17.95
CA ILE A 2 7.40 -2.70 17.13
C ILE A 2 7.20 -1.58 16.11
N HIS A 3 7.49 -1.86 14.83
CA HIS A 3 7.12 -0.98 13.74
C HIS A 3 5.59 -1.06 13.63
N TYR A 4 4.90 -0.05 14.15
CA TYR A 4 3.46 0.08 14.03
C TYR A 4 3.11 0.13 12.53
N ARG A 5 2.41 -0.91 12.05
CA ARG A 5 1.89 -1.03 10.69
C ARG A 5 0.69 -0.09 10.58
N LEU A 6 0.95 1.15 10.18
CA LEU A 6 -0.08 2.18 9.99
C LEU A 6 -0.88 1.86 8.72
N ASP A 7 -2.10 1.33 8.91
CA ASP A 7 -3.27 1.26 8.02
C ASP A 7 -3.12 0.81 6.55
N ALA A 8 -1.94 0.39 6.09
CA ALA A 8 -1.78 -0.17 4.75
C ALA A 8 -2.23 -1.65 4.74
N PRO A 9 -3.24 -2.03 3.94
CA PRO A 9 -3.69 -3.41 3.86
C PRO A 9 -2.69 -4.26 3.07
N ASP A 10 -2.42 -5.48 3.52
CA ASP A 10 -1.63 -6.48 2.78
C ASP A 10 -2.24 -6.84 1.41
N ARG A 11 -3.56 -6.63 1.29
CA ARG A 11 -4.36 -7.03 0.13
C ARG A 11 -5.33 -5.93 -0.25
N VAL A 12 -5.40 -5.63 -1.53
CA VAL A 12 -6.34 -4.66 -2.09
C VAL A 12 -7.15 -5.29 -3.21
N LYS A 13 -8.31 -4.69 -3.51
CA LYS A 13 -9.09 -5.08 -4.68
C LYS A 13 -8.41 -4.52 -5.94
N CYS A 14 -8.13 -5.40 -6.90
CA CYS A 14 -7.59 -5.02 -8.19
C CYS A 14 -8.55 -4.06 -8.90
N SER A 15 -8.04 -2.89 -9.26
CA SER A 15 -8.81 -1.85 -9.96
C SER A 15 -9.29 -2.28 -11.36
N VAL A 16 -8.67 -3.30 -11.97
CA VAL A 16 -8.98 -3.76 -13.33
C VAL A 16 -10.01 -4.89 -13.35
N CYS A 17 -9.74 -5.99 -12.64
CA CYS A 17 -10.60 -7.18 -12.69
C CYS A 17 -11.48 -7.37 -11.46
N GLY A 18 -11.30 -6.54 -10.42
CA GLY A 18 -11.97 -6.70 -9.13
C GLY A 18 -11.49 -7.89 -8.29
N GLY A 19 -10.50 -8.64 -8.76
CA GLY A 19 -9.83 -9.74 -8.05
C GLY A 19 -8.95 -9.24 -6.89
N VAL A 20 -8.17 -10.15 -6.30
CA VAL A 20 -7.32 -9.82 -5.14
C VAL A 20 -5.91 -9.50 -5.61
N ALA A 21 -5.42 -8.32 -5.22
CA ALA A 21 -4.03 -7.92 -5.40
C ALA A 21 -3.31 -7.95 -4.06
N VAL A 22 -2.14 -8.60 -4.05
CA VAL A 22 -1.31 -8.80 -2.87
C VAL A 22 -0.11 -7.86 -2.93
N GLU A 23 0.31 -7.36 -1.78
CA GLU A 23 1.56 -6.61 -1.65
C GLU A 23 2.74 -7.46 -2.15
N VAL A 24 3.59 -6.85 -2.96
CA VAL A 24 4.81 -7.48 -3.48
C VAL A 24 6.06 -6.66 -3.17
N GLU A 25 5.94 -5.35 -3.00
CA GLU A 25 7.06 -4.46 -2.72
C GLU A 25 6.59 -3.26 -1.91
N GLU A 26 7.39 -2.88 -0.91
CA GLU A 26 7.19 -1.71 -0.07
C GLU A 26 8.41 -0.79 -0.21
N GLU A 27 8.18 0.46 -0.62
CA GLU A 27 9.20 1.49 -0.82
C GLU A 27 8.96 2.66 0.14
N TYR A 28 9.94 2.94 1.00
CA TYR A 28 9.95 4.12 1.87
C TYR A 28 10.51 5.30 1.08
N ALA A 29 9.63 6.15 0.55
CA ALA A 29 10.05 7.39 -0.07
C ALA A 29 10.55 8.38 0.98
N GLU A 30 11.47 9.29 0.60
CA GLU A 30 11.90 10.40 1.46
C GLU A 30 10.71 11.37 1.67
N GLY A 31 9.87 11.09 2.67
CA GLY A 31 8.66 11.83 3.01
C GLY A 31 7.80 11.11 4.06
N ASP A 32 6.64 11.68 4.39
CA ASP A 32 5.69 11.11 5.36
C ASP A 32 4.77 10.03 4.76
N PHE A 33 5.17 9.36 3.68
CA PHE A 33 4.36 8.35 3.01
C PHE A 33 5.18 7.13 2.60
N VAL A 34 4.49 5.99 2.54
CA VAL A 34 5.02 4.73 2.00
C VAL A 34 4.34 4.45 0.66
N VAL A 35 5.11 3.94 -0.30
CA VAL A 35 4.58 3.47 -1.58
C VAL A 35 4.57 1.95 -1.53
N ILE A 36 3.40 1.36 -1.73
CA ILE A 36 3.24 -0.10 -1.76
C ILE A 36 2.79 -0.52 -3.16
N THR A 37 3.52 -1.47 -3.73
CA THR A 37 3.19 -2.10 -5.01
C THR A 37 2.38 -3.37 -4.74
N TYR A 38 1.21 -3.46 -5.37
CA TYR A 38 0.34 -4.62 -5.33
C TYR A 38 0.27 -5.31 -6.70
N LYS A 39 0.27 -6.64 -6.70
CA LYS A 39 0.09 -7.45 -7.90
C LYS A 39 -1.15 -8.32 -7.77
N CYS A 40 -2.04 -8.21 -8.74
CA CYS A 40 -3.21 -9.08 -8.86
C CYS A 40 -2.80 -10.50 -9.22
N GLY A 41 -3.25 -11.47 -8.44
CA GLY A 41 -3.04 -12.90 -8.74
C GLY A 41 -3.87 -13.40 -9.93
N ASP A 42 -5.02 -12.78 -10.18
CA ASP A 42 -5.97 -13.21 -11.21
C ASP A 42 -5.59 -12.70 -12.61
N CYS A 43 -5.41 -11.38 -12.77
CA CYS A 43 -5.14 -10.75 -14.07
C CYS A 43 -3.69 -10.27 -14.25
N GLY A 44 -2.85 -10.38 -13.22
CA GLY A 44 -1.45 -9.95 -13.27
C GLY A 44 -1.24 -8.43 -13.23
N HIS A 45 -2.31 -7.63 -13.10
CA HIS A 45 -2.21 -6.18 -13.03
C HIS A 45 -1.39 -5.73 -11.81
N ILE A 46 -0.51 -4.75 -12.03
CA ILE A 46 0.37 -4.19 -11.00
C ILE A 46 -0.06 -2.75 -10.76
N GLU A 47 -0.38 -2.42 -9.51
CA GLU A 47 -0.79 -1.08 -9.09
C GLU A 47 0.04 -0.61 -7.89
N LYS A 48 0.45 0.66 -7.92
CA LYS A 48 1.17 1.30 -6.81
C LYS A 48 0.21 2.20 -6.03
N ARG A 49 0.19 2.09 -4.71
CA ARG A 49 -0.62 2.94 -3.82
C ARG A 49 0.28 3.65 -2.82
N GLN A 50 -0.08 4.90 -2.54
CA GLN A 50 0.60 5.71 -1.53
C GLN A 50 -0.25 5.73 -0.26
N TYR A 51 0.38 5.43 0.86
CA TYR A 51 -0.25 5.53 2.18
C TYR A 51 0.55 6.55 3.00
N GLY A 52 -0.13 7.60 3.47
CA GLY A 52 0.49 8.57 4.37
C GLY A 52 0.62 7.98 5.78
N LYS A 53 1.69 8.32 6.50
CA LYS A 53 1.62 8.41 7.95
C LYS A 53 0.68 9.57 8.29
N PRO A 54 -0.13 9.48 9.35
CA PRO A 54 -0.75 10.65 9.93
C PRO A 54 0.40 11.53 10.44
N THR A 55 0.83 12.51 9.64
CA THR A 55 1.50 13.69 10.16
C THR A 55 0.51 14.31 11.13
N SER A 56 0.93 14.43 12.39
CA SER A 56 0.14 14.94 13.50
C SER A 56 -0.84 16.00 13.02
N ILE A 57 -2.14 15.76 13.24
CA ILE A 57 -3.13 16.83 13.18
C ILE A 57 -2.64 17.84 14.20
N ILE A 58 -2.11 18.98 13.73
CA ILE A 58 -1.76 20.11 14.57
C ILE A 58 -3.12 20.71 14.98
N ASP A 59 -3.39 20.72 16.28
CA ASP A 59 -4.49 21.45 16.93
C ASP A 59 -4.30 22.97 16.78
#